data_AF-B6YTL8-F1
#
_entry.id   AF-B6YTL8-F1
#
_cell.length_a   1.000
_cell.length_b   1.000
_cell.length_c   1.000
_cell.angle_alpha   90.00
_cell.angle_beta   90.00
_cell.angle_gamma   90.00
#
_symmetry.space_group_name_H-M   'P 1'
#
loop_
_entity.id
_entity.type
_entity.pdbx_description
1 polymer ?
#
loop_
_entity_poly.entity_id
_entity_poly.type
_entity_poly.pdbx_seq_one_letter_code
_entity_poly.pdbx_strand_id
1 'polypeptide(L)'
;MLKYLLLAVFFPVLAIALTKKLGEDYAWVNRKIIHFSSVPAILMFREGLVSGIELAGAVMVFAIVQLITHIMKKELNWYQIRDNYGEVFYCIMFSAMAVFMDVNYASAIMLVMAISDGITGVLRFYYFKKNGFNVKLRKHWIGSVGYILSALIIAFVMLPDLNVVMKFAWSGILMLAEYQKVIDDNIAVPVVAVLIKPLFML
;
A
#
# COMPACT_ATOMS: atom_id res chain seq x y z
N MET A 1 8.04 13.13 -19.41
CA MET A 1 8.33 12.19 -18.31
C MET A 1 8.57 12.92 -17.00
N LEU A 2 9.56 13.82 -16.88
CA LEU A 2 9.84 14.56 -15.63
C LEU A 2 8.61 15.21 -14.96
N LYS A 3 7.74 15.89 -15.72
CA LYS A 3 6.50 16.50 -15.18
C LYS A 3 5.56 15.49 -14.51
N TYR A 4 5.46 14.27 -15.05
CA TYR A 4 4.61 13.21 -14.49
C TYR A 4 5.26 12.60 -13.25
N LEU A 5 6.59 12.44 -13.24
CA LEU A 5 7.30 12.02 -12.05
C LEU A 5 7.15 13.03 -10.90
N LEU A 6 7.22 14.33 -11.20
CA LEU A 6 6.96 15.38 -10.21
C LEU A 6 5.53 15.32 -9.67
N LEU A 7 4.53 15.09 -10.53
CA LEU A 7 3.14 14.91 -10.10
C LEU A 7 2.97 13.63 -9.27
N ALA A 8 3.61 12.53 -9.66
CA ALA A 8 3.59 11.26 -8.93
C ALA A 8 4.12 11.42 -7.49
N VAL A 9 5.16 12.24 -7.32
CA VAL A 9 5.76 12.56 -6.01
C VAL A 9 4.95 13.61 -5.24
N PHE A 10 4.33 14.56 -5.95
CA PHE A 10 3.59 15.67 -5.36
C PHE A 10 2.45 15.21 -4.44
N PHE A 11 1.66 14.21 -4.85
CA PHE A 11 0.51 13.75 -4.05
C PHE A 11 0.91 13.16 -2.70
N PRO A 12 1.89 12.22 -2.60
CA PRO A 12 2.44 11.78 -1.31
C PRO A 12 3.03 12.89 -0.45
N VAL A 13 3.81 13.81 -1.03
CA VAL A 13 4.39 14.93 -0.27
C VAL A 13 3.29 15.82 0.30
N LEU A 14 2.28 16.15 -0.50
CA LEU A 14 1.14 16.94 -0.07
C LEU A 14 0.35 16.21 1.03
N ALA A 15 0.12 14.90 0.88
CA ALA A 15 -0.56 14.10 1.90
C ALA A 15 0.22 14.08 3.22
N ILE A 16 1.54 13.90 3.19
CA ILE A 16 2.40 13.96 4.39
C ILE A 16 2.27 15.33 5.08
N ALA A 17 2.29 16.42 4.32
CA ALA A 17 2.16 17.77 4.86
C ALA A 17 0.77 18.05 5.47
N LEU A 18 -0.29 17.60 4.80
CA LEU A 18 -1.67 17.82 5.26
C LEU A 18 -2.03 16.97 6.47
N THR A 19 -1.61 15.70 6.48
CA THR A 19 -1.91 14.76 7.58
C THR A 19 -1.27 15.17 8.91
N LYS A 20 -0.22 16.00 8.89
CA LYS A 20 0.34 16.61 10.11
C LYS A 20 -0.70 17.34 10.95
N LYS A 21 -1.73 17.93 10.31
CA LYS A 21 -2.84 18.63 11.00
C LYS A 21 -3.75 17.69 11.80
N LEU A 22 -3.78 16.40 11.47
CA LEU A 22 -4.58 15.39 12.18
C LEU A 22 -3.89 14.91 13.46
N GLY A 23 -2.57 15.06 13.56
CA GLY A 23 -1.80 14.73 14.77
C GLY A 23 -1.54 13.23 14.97
N GLU A 24 -0.81 12.93 16.04
CA GLU A 24 -0.30 11.59 16.39
C GLU A 24 -1.39 10.57 16.74
N ASP A 25 -2.52 11.04 17.26
CA ASP A 25 -3.68 10.18 17.56
C ASP A 25 -4.25 9.49 16.32
N TYR A 26 -4.01 10.09 15.15
CA TYR A 26 -4.43 9.56 13.85
C TYR A 26 -3.26 9.00 13.05
N ALA A 27 -2.08 8.79 13.64
CA ALA A 27 -0.88 8.38 12.91
C ALA A 27 -1.10 7.16 11.99
N TRP A 28 -1.87 6.18 12.45
CA TRP A 28 -2.24 5.02 11.66
C TRP A 28 -3.08 5.38 10.43
N VAL A 29 -4.11 6.22 10.60
CA VAL A 29 -4.96 6.70 9.49
C VAL A 29 -4.17 7.58 8.55
N ASN A 30 -3.33 8.47 9.08
CA ASN A 30 -2.47 9.36 8.32
C ASN A 30 -1.55 8.59 7.38
N ARG A 31 -0.94 7.51 7.86
CA ARG A 31 -0.16 6.60 7.00
C ARG A 31 -1.00 6.02 5.86
N LYS A 32 -2.23 5.57 6.13
CA LYS A 32 -3.13 5.05 5.09
C LYS A 32 -3.55 6.13 4.09
N ILE A 33 -3.74 7.38 4.52
CA ILE A 33 -3.97 8.53 3.62
C ILE A 33 -2.77 8.73 2.68
N ILE A 34 -1.55 8.63 3.20
CA ILE A 34 -0.33 8.73 2.39
C ILE A 34 -0.25 7.55 1.40
N HIS A 35 -0.62 6.32 1.80
CA HIS A 35 -0.70 5.19 0.86
C HIS A 35 -1.71 5.46 -0.27
N PHE A 36 -2.93 5.91 0.05
CA PHE A 36 -3.93 6.28 -0.97
C PHE A 36 -3.42 7.35 -1.93
N SER A 37 -2.64 8.31 -1.44
CA SER A 37 -2.08 9.38 -2.28
C SER A 37 -1.05 8.90 -3.31
N SER A 38 -0.59 7.63 -3.24
CA SER A 38 0.27 7.03 -4.27
C SER A 38 -0.52 6.52 -5.50
N VAL A 39 -1.86 6.45 -5.45
CA VAL A 39 -2.70 5.98 -6.56
C VAL A 39 -2.42 6.72 -7.88
N PRO A 40 -2.31 8.06 -7.93
CA PRO A 40 -1.97 8.76 -9.17
C PRO A 40 -0.62 8.32 -9.75
N ALA A 41 0.38 8.05 -8.92
CA ALA A 41 1.69 7.56 -9.37
C ALA A 41 1.57 6.17 -10.01
N ILE A 42 0.77 5.28 -9.42
CA ILE A 42 0.52 3.93 -9.95
C ILE A 42 -0.16 4.01 -11.31
N LEU A 43 -1.17 4.88 -11.46
CA LEU A 43 -1.87 5.05 -12.74
C LEU A 43 -0.94 5.66 -13.81
N MET A 44 -0.10 6.62 -13.45
CA MET A 44 0.89 7.17 -14.39
C MET A 44 1.92 6.12 -14.84
N PHE A 45 2.33 5.23 -13.94
CA PHE A 45 3.20 4.10 -14.29
C PHE A 45 2.52 3.12 -15.24
N ARG A 46 1.26 2.76 -14.94
CA ARG A 46 0.47 1.88 -15.81
C ARG A 46 0.34 2.40 -17.23
N GLU A 47 0.06 3.69 -17.37
CA GLU A 47 -0.13 4.35 -18.66
C GLU A 47 1.20 4.73 -19.35
N GLY A 48 2.35 4.29 -18.81
CA GLY A 48 3.66 4.55 -19.39
C GLY A 48 4.11 6.02 -19.35
N LEU A 49 3.47 6.86 -18.53
CA LEU A 49 3.83 8.27 -18.37
C LEU A 49 5.08 8.46 -17.49
N VAL A 50 5.36 7.48 -16.65
CA VAL A 50 6.55 7.34 -15.80
C VAL A 50 7.06 5.92 -15.94
N SER A 51 8.36 5.73 -16.20
CA SER A 51 8.96 4.40 -16.27
C SER A 51 9.08 3.77 -14.88
N GLY A 52 9.14 2.43 -14.84
CA GLY A 52 9.35 1.69 -13.59
C GLY A 52 10.60 2.10 -12.83
N ILE A 53 11.69 2.38 -13.54
CA ILE A 53 12.97 2.82 -12.96
C ILE A 53 12.86 4.23 -12.36
N GLU A 54 12.24 5.18 -13.08
CA GLU A 54 12.03 6.55 -12.58
C GLU A 54 11.15 6.54 -11.32
N LEU A 55 10.04 5.79 -11.36
CA LEU A 55 9.13 5.67 -10.22
C LEU A 55 9.82 5.00 -9.02
N ALA A 56 10.52 3.88 -9.25
CA ALA A 56 11.26 3.19 -8.21
C ALA A 56 12.35 4.07 -7.58
N GLY A 57 13.09 4.82 -8.39
CA GLY A 57 14.09 5.76 -7.89
C GLY A 57 13.48 6.80 -6.95
N ALA A 58 12.37 7.42 -7.36
CA ALA A 58 11.68 8.40 -6.52
C ALA A 58 11.12 7.79 -5.23
N VAL A 59 10.47 6.63 -5.30
CA VAL A 59 9.89 5.95 -4.13
C VAL A 59 10.96 5.41 -3.18
N MET A 60 12.11 4.97 -3.70
CA MET A 60 13.24 4.54 -2.87
C MET A 60 13.83 5.69 -2.06
N VAL A 61 13.81 6.92 -2.56
CA VAL A 61 14.20 8.10 -1.76
C VAL A 61 13.27 8.25 -0.55
N PHE A 62 11.96 8.06 -0.70
CA PHE A 62 11.05 8.04 0.45
C PHE A 62 11.39 6.91 1.43
N ALA A 63 11.69 5.71 0.94
CA ALA A 63 12.08 4.58 1.79
C ALA A 63 13.32 4.92 2.65
N ILE A 64 14.35 5.46 2.01
CA ILE A 64 15.62 5.82 2.65
C ILE A 64 15.40 6.93 3.68
N VAL A 65 14.70 8.01 3.32
CA VAL A 65 14.43 9.12 4.25
C VAL A 65 13.66 8.66 5.47
N GLN A 66 12.61 7.85 5.29
CA GLN A 66 11.82 7.31 6.39
C GLN A 66 12.60 6.31 7.25
N LEU A 67 13.48 5.51 6.64
CA LEU A 67 14.37 4.61 7.37
C LEU A 67 15.38 5.40 8.21
N ILE A 68 15.95 6.47 7.67
CA ILE A 68 16.86 7.36 8.38
C ILE A 68 16.16 7.96 9.61
N THR A 69 14.91 8.43 9.49
CA THR A 69 14.19 9.00 10.64
C THR A 69 13.97 7.96 11.74
N HIS A 70 13.67 6.70 11.40
CA HIS A 70 13.61 5.59 12.37
C HIS A 70 14.97 5.32 13.03
N ILE A 71 16.04 5.17 12.25
CA ILE A 71 17.39 4.88 12.78
C ILE A 71 17.83 5.99 13.73
N MET A 72 17.51 7.24 13.40
CA MET A 72 17.83 8.41 14.22
C MET A 72 16.89 8.60 15.42
N LYS A 73 15.84 7.77 15.58
CA LYS A 73 14.77 7.93 16.59
C LYS A 73 14.13 9.34 16.52
N LYS A 74 13.92 9.81 15.29
CA LYS A 74 13.30 11.09 14.94
C LYS A 74 12.07 10.85 14.06
N GLU A 75 11.28 9.84 14.41
CA GLU A 75 10.09 9.44 13.69
C GLU A 75 9.13 10.63 13.57
N LEU A 76 8.57 10.79 12.37
CA LEU A 76 7.51 11.76 12.11
C LEU A 76 6.20 11.23 12.71
N ASN A 77 6.03 11.44 14.03
CA ASN A 77 5.02 10.81 14.89
C ASN A 77 3.57 10.92 14.41
N TRP A 78 3.26 11.86 13.52
CA TRP A 78 1.93 11.97 12.92
C TRP A 78 1.66 10.92 11.84
N TYR A 79 2.62 10.10 11.40
CA TYR A 79 2.34 8.96 10.51
C TYR A 79 3.31 7.78 10.63
N GLN A 80 4.53 8.03 11.13
CA GLN A 80 5.47 6.99 11.51
C GLN A 80 5.14 6.50 12.92
N ILE A 81 5.04 5.18 13.06
CA ILE A 81 4.77 4.52 14.34
C ILE A 81 6.08 3.90 14.79
N ARG A 82 6.49 4.25 16.01
CA ARG A 82 7.72 3.74 16.60
C ARG A 82 7.78 2.21 16.57
N ASP A 83 8.95 1.68 16.25
CA ASP A 83 9.23 0.24 16.10
C ASP A 83 8.38 -0.46 15.01
N ASN A 84 7.67 0.29 14.16
CA ASN A 84 6.94 -0.25 13.02
C ASN A 84 7.36 0.43 11.71
N TYR A 85 8.00 -0.36 10.85
CA TYR A 85 8.62 0.06 9.59
C TYR A 85 7.71 -0.11 8.37
N GLY A 86 6.39 -0.26 8.57
CA GLY A 86 5.45 -0.60 7.49
C GLY A 86 5.51 0.38 6.31
N GLU A 87 5.69 1.68 6.55
CA GLU A 87 5.82 2.67 5.48
C GLU A 87 7.16 2.58 4.70
N VAL A 88 8.22 2.10 5.37
CA VAL A 88 9.51 1.83 4.71
C VAL A 88 9.37 0.59 3.82
N PHE A 89 8.80 -0.49 4.36
CA PHE A 89 8.56 -1.72 3.62
C PHE A 89 7.63 -1.50 2.42
N TYR A 90 6.58 -0.69 2.60
CA TYR A 90 5.70 -0.26 1.52
C TYR A 90 6.52 0.35 0.38
N CYS A 91 7.38 1.33 0.66
CA CYS A 91 8.18 1.99 -0.37
C CYS A 91 9.19 1.05 -1.04
N ILE A 92 9.84 0.16 -0.27
CA ILE A 92 10.79 -0.82 -0.81
C ILE A 92 10.08 -1.80 -1.76
N MET A 93 8.98 -2.42 -1.31
CA MET A 93 8.25 -3.38 -2.13
C MET A 93 7.60 -2.72 -3.34
N PHE A 94 7.07 -1.51 -3.17
CA PHE A 94 6.57 -0.71 -4.29
C PHE A 94 7.65 -0.48 -5.35
N SER A 95 8.86 -0.08 -4.94
CA SER A 95 10.00 0.11 -5.85
C SER A 95 10.41 -1.18 -6.55
N ALA A 96 10.44 -2.30 -5.82
CA ALA A 96 10.76 -3.61 -6.38
C ALA A 96 9.72 -4.06 -7.43
N MET A 97 8.43 -3.91 -7.14
CA MET A 97 7.35 -4.23 -8.08
C MET A 97 7.43 -3.36 -9.34
N ALA A 98 7.77 -2.08 -9.21
CA ALA A 98 7.88 -1.18 -10.36
C ALA A 98 8.98 -1.59 -11.36
N VAL A 99 10.04 -2.24 -10.88
CA VAL A 99 11.21 -2.62 -11.71
C VAL A 99 11.11 -4.05 -12.21
N PHE A 100 10.69 -4.99 -11.35
CA PHE A 100 10.87 -6.42 -11.61
C PHE A 100 9.60 -7.14 -12.10
N MET A 101 8.45 -6.47 -12.13
CA MET A 101 7.19 -7.08 -12.53
C MET A 101 6.62 -6.43 -13.80
N ASP A 102 5.74 -7.16 -14.49
CA ASP A 102 5.01 -6.60 -15.62
C ASP A 102 4.11 -5.46 -15.13
N VAL A 103 4.03 -4.40 -15.94
CA VAL A 103 3.39 -3.14 -15.56
C VAL A 103 1.93 -3.33 -15.11
N ASN A 104 1.19 -4.21 -15.79
CA ASN A 104 -0.24 -4.43 -15.50
C ASN A 104 -0.44 -5.11 -14.14
N TYR A 105 0.23 -6.23 -13.91
CA TYR A 105 0.11 -6.97 -12.65
C TYR A 105 0.75 -6.22 -11.49
N ALA A 106 1.90 -5.57 -11.71
CA ALA A 106 2.53 -4.68 -10.74
C ALA A 106 1.56 -3.57 -10.29
N SER A 107 0.91 -2.91 -11.25
CA SER A 107 -0.07 -1.85 -10.96
C SER A 107 -1.26 -2.38 -10.16
N ALA A 108 -1.75 -3.59 -10.46
CA ALA A 108 -2.83 -4.20 -9.69
C ALA A 108 -2.43 -4.43 -8.23
N ILE A 109 -1.23 -4.96 -7.97
CA ILE A 109 -0.75 -5.21 -6.60
C ILE A 109 -0.44 -3.91 -5.87
N MET A 110 0.18 -2.93 -6.54
CA MET A 110 0.40 -1.61 -5.95
C MET A 110 -0.92 -0.95 -5.58
N LEU A 111 -1.98 -1.08 -6.40
CA LEU A 111 -3.30 -0.57 -6.06
C LEU A 111 -3.91 -1.32 -4.87
N VAL A 112 -3.74 -2.64 -4.77
CA VAL A 112 -4.18 -3.40 -3.58
C VAL A 112 -3.47 -2.91 -2.32
N MET A 113 -2.17 -2.67 -2.39
CA MET A 113 -1.41 -2.12 -1.26
C MET A 113 -1.78 -0.67 -0.92
N ALA A 114 -2.02 0.16 -1.93
CA ALA A 114 -2.42 1.56 -1.72
C ALA A 114 -3.85 1.68 -1.19
N ILE A 115 -4.77 0.86 -1.71
CA ILE A 115 -6.21 0.98 -1.50
C ILE A 115 -6.75 -0.05 -0.52
N SER A 116 -6.57 -1.35 -0.77
CA SER A 116 -7.18 -2.40 0.05
C SER A 116 -6.60 -2.44 1.46
N ASP A 117 -5.28 -2.38 1.59
CA ASP A 117 -4.62 -2.22 2.90
C ASP A 117 -4.97 -0.87 3.56
N GLY A 118 -5.08 0.20 2.78
CA GLY A 118 -5.55 1.51 3.24
C GLY A 118 -6.94 1.45 3.89
N ILE A 119 -7.93 0.91 3.17
CA ILE A 119 -9.31 0.73 3.63
C ILE A 119 -9.34 -0.13 4.89
N THR A 120 -8.58 -1.22 4.87
CA THR A 120 -8.46 -2.15 5.99
C THR A 120 -7.98 -1.45 7.27
N GLY A 121 -6.94 -0.62 7.15
CA GLY A 121 -6.40 0.15 8.25
C GLY A 121 -7.41 1.17 8.79
N VAL A 122 -8.11 1.89 7.90
CA VAL A 122 -9.12 2.89 8.25
C VAL A 122 -10.30 2.26 8.98
N LEU A 123 -10.89 1.19 8.43
CA LEU A 123 -12.03 0.50 9.02
C LEU A 123 -11.72 -0.04 10.42
N ARG A 124 -10.54 -0.65 10.60
CA ARG A 124 -10.11 -1.17 11.91
C ARG A 124 -9.92 -0.04 12.92
N PHE A 125 -9.29 1.06 12.51
CA PHE A 125 -9.09 2.21 13.39
C PHE A 125 -10.41 2.78 13.89
N TYR A 126 -11.35 3.08 12.99
CA TYR A 126 -12.65 3.63 13.38
C TYR A 126 -13.48 2.64 14.19
N TYR A 127 -13.42 1.35 13.86
CA TYR A 127 -14.07 0.31 14.65
C TYR A 127 -13.54 0.32 16.09
N PHE A 128 -12.23 0.25 16.30
CA PHE A 128 -11.67 0.20 17.66
C PHE A 128 -11.88 1.51 18.41
N LYS A 129 -11.67 2.66 17.76
CA LYS A 129 -11.88 3.98 18.36
C LYS A 129 -13.33 4.18 18.83
N LYS A 130 -14.31 3.77 18.01
CA LYS A 130 -15.74 3.80 18.39
C LYS A 130 -16.05 2.90 19.59
N ASN A 131 -15.30 1.81 19.76
CA ASN A 131 -15.45 0.87 20.89
C ASN A 131 -14.54 1.24 22.09
N GLY A 132 -14.00 2.46 22.14
CA GLY A 132 -13.20 2.95 23.27
C GLY A 132 -11.75 2.47 23.31
N PHE A 133 -11.27 1.78 22.26
CA PHE A 133 -9.90 1.31 22.18
C PHE A 133 -9.07 2.21 21.25
N ASN A 134 -7.95 2.73 21.76
CA ASN A 134 -6.94 3.39 20.92
C ASN A 134 -5.83 2.40 20.56
N VAL A 135 -6.16 1.42 19.72
CA VAL A 135 -5.21 0.40 19.25
C VAL A 135 -4.74 0.72 17.84
N LYS A 136 -3.43 0.83 17.70
CA LYS A 136 -2.74 0.78 16.41
C LYS A 136 -2.40 -0.69 16.13
N LEU A 137 -2.37 -1.10 14.87
CA LEU A 137 -1.90 -2.44 14.43
C LEU A 137 -2.77 -3.67 14.82
N ARG A 138 -3.96 -3.50 15.42
CA ARG A 138 -4.82 -4.64 15.77
C ARG A 138 -5.63 -5.11 14.56
N LYS A 139 -5.49 -6.39 14.18
CA LYS A 139 -6.28 -7.04 13.13
C LYS A 139 -7.72 -7.31 13.61
N HIS A 140 -8.70 -7.14 12.71
CA HIS A 140 -10.12 -7.44 12.93
C HIS A 140 -10.80 -7.81 11.60
N TRP A 141 -11.83 -8.66 11.65
CA TRP A 141 -12.51 -9.21 10.47
C TRP A 141 -13.16 -8.13 9.59
N ILE A 142 -13.59 -7.02 10.18
CA ILE A 142 -14.14 -5.87 9.42
C ILE A 142 -13.14 -5.33 8.40
N GLY A 143 -11.85 -5.35 8.74
CA GLY A 143 -10.79 -4.97 7.83
C GLY A 143 -10.65 -5.99 6.69
N SER A 144 -10.73 -7.29 6.97
CA SER A 144 -10.67 -8.35 5.96
C SER A 144 -11.81 -8.26 4.95
N VAL A 145 -13.02 -7.89 5.41
CA VAL A 145 -14.17 -7.61 4.53
C VAL A 145 -13.87 -6.41 3.62
N GLY A 146 -13.35 -5.31 4.18
CA GLY A 146 -12.95 -4.15 3.38
C GLY A 146 -11.84 -4.47 2.37
N TYR A 147 -10.87 -5.28 2.78
CA TYR A 147 -9.79 -5.76 1.93
C TYR A 147 -10.33 -6.55 0.73
N ILE A 148 -11.09 -7.61 0.96
CA ILE A 148 -11.52 -8.50 -0.11
C ILE A 148 -12.44 -7.79 -1.11
N LEU A 149 -13.34 -6.91 -0.64
CA LEU A 149 -14.24 -6.16 -1.51
C LEU A 149 -13.47 -5.20 -2.43
N SER A 150 -12.51 -4.46 -1.88
CA SER A 150 -11.69 -3.53 -2.67
C SER A 150 -10.71 -4.26 -3.58
N ALA A 151 -10.10 -5.36 -3.13
CA ALA A 151 -9.21 -6.18 -3.94
C ALA A 151 -9.96 -6.83 -5.12
N LEU A 152 -11.20 -7.27 -4.91
CA LEU A 152 -12.08 -7.75 -5.99
C LEU A 152 -12.34 -6.67 -7.03
N ILE A 153 -12.73 -5.46 -6.60
CA ILE A 153 -12.94 -4.34 -7.54
C ILE A 153 -11.68 -4.10 -8.38
N ILE A 154 -10.51 -4.07 -7.73
CA ILE A 154 -9.22 -3.90 -8.42
C ILE A 154 -8.99 -5.06 -9.40
N ALA A 155 -9.21 -6.32 -9.00
CA ALA A 155 -9.03 -7.48 -9.86
C ALA A 155 -9.95 -7.44 -11.10
N PHE A 156 -11.22 -7.04 -10.93
CA PHE A 156 -12.17 -6.89 -12.04
C PHE A 156 -11.76 -5.79 -13.02
N VAL A 157 -11.19 -4.69 -12.54
CA VAL A 157 -10.78 -3.54 -13.37
C VAL A 157 -9.42 -3.77 -14.02
N MET A 158 -8.47 -4.34 -13.28
CA MET A 158 -7.04 -4.36 -13.65
C MET A 158 -6.59 -5.68 -14.26
N LEU A 159 -7.29 -6.78 -13.99
CA LEU A 159 -6.91 -8.13 -14.42
C LEU A 159 -8.04 -8.74 -15.29
N PRO A 160 -8.33 -8.16 -16.47
CA PRO A 160 -9.45 -8.60 -17.31
C PRO A 160 -9.34 -10.06 -17.73
N ASP A 161 -8.11 -10.55 -17.96
CA ASP A 161 -7.82 -11.90 -18.44
C ASP A 161 -8.15 -13.01 -17.42
N LEU A 162 -8.27 -12.66 -16.13
CA LEU A 162 -8.69 -13.63 -15.11
C LEU A 162 -10.19 -13.86 -15.19
N ASN A 163 -10.60 -15.13 -15.18
CA ASN A 163 -12.01 -15.47 -14.99
C ASN A 163 -12.49 -15.09 -13.58
N VAL A 164 -13.81 -15.11 -13.37
CA VAL A 164 -14.43 -14.70 -12.11
C VAL A 164 -13.87 -15.49 -10.93
N VAL A 165 -13.80 -16.82 -11.03
CA VAL A 165 -13.31 -17.70 -9.95
C VAL A 165 -11.87 -17.35 -9.58
N MET A 166 -11.02 -17.11 -10.58
CA MET A 166 -9.63 -16.70 -10.39
C MET A 166 -9.51 -15.35 -9.68
N LYS A 167 -10.35 -14.37 -10.02
CA LYS A 167 -10.38 -13.05 -9.34
C LYS A 167 -10.73 -13.19 -7.85
N PHE A 168 -11.69 -14.06 -7.52
CA PHE A 168 -12.04 -14.38 -6.14
C PHE A 168 -10.90 -15.09 -5.41
N ALA A 169 -10.29 -16.10 -6.02
CA ALA A 169 -9.16 -16.83 -5.44
C ALA A 169 -7.96 -15.89 -5.19
N TRP A 170 -7.57 -15.09 -6.19
CA TRP A 170 -6.49 -14.10 -6.06
C TRP A 170 -6.74 -13.12 -4.92
N SER A 171 -7.93 -12.51 -4.88
CA SER A 171 -8.29 -11.55 -3.84
C SER A 171 -8.32 -12.18 -2.45
N GLY A 172 -8.82 -13.41 -2.35
CA GLY A 172 -8.87 -14.18 -1.12
C GLY A 172 -7.48 -14.54 -0.59
N ILE A 173 -6.57 -14.99 -1.46
CA ILE A 173 -5.20 -15.30 -1.07
C ILE A 173 -4.47 -14.04 -0.57
N LEU A 174 -4.61 -12.92 -1.27
CA LEU A 174 -3.99 -11.66 -0.82
C LEU A 174 -4.59 -11.17 0.50
N MET A 175 -5.89 -11.34 0.73
CA MET A 175 -6.52 -11.03 2.02
C MET A 175 -5.95 -11.91 3.15
N LEU A 176 -5.69 -13.19 2.89
CA LEU A 176 -5.06 -14.08 3.89
C LEU A 176 -3.61 -13.65 4.18
N ALA A 177 -2.87 -13.23 3.15
CA ALA A 177 -1.52 -12.67 3.30
C ALA A 177 -1.50 -11.36 4.08
N GLU A 178 -2.55 -10.53 3.97
CA GLU A 178 -2.74 -9.35 4.81
C GLU A 178 -3.10 -9.73 6.25
N TYR A 179 -3.98 -10.72 6.44
CA TYR A 179 -4.56 -11.05 7.74
C TYR A 179 -3.59 -11.75 8.70
N GLN A 180 -2.62 -12.50 8.17
CA GLN A 180 -1.61 -13.18 8.98
C GLN A 180 -0.80 -12.19 9.85
N LYS A 181 -0.21 -12.70 10.94
CA LYS A 181 0.42 -11.88 11.99
C LYS A 181 1.94 -12.09 12.12
N VAL A 182 2.53 -12.84 11.19
CA VAL A 182 3.93 -13.28 11.24
C VAL A 182 4.84 -12.29 10.52
N ILE A 183 4.42 -11.83 9.34
CA ILE A 183 5.19 -10.92 8.48
C ILE A 183 4.39 -9.62 8.32
N ASP A 184 5.07 -8.47 8.22
CA ASP A 184 4.41 -7.20 7.92
C ASP A 184 3.63 -7.30 6.59
N ASP A 185 2.40 -6.77 6.55
CA ASP A 185 1.53 -6.89 5.38
C ASP A 185 2.12 -6.19 4.15
N ASN A 186 2.92 -5.14 4.34
CA ASN A 186 3.62 -4.43 3.27
C ASN A 186 4.74 -5.25 2.63
N ILE A 187 5.11 -6.38 3.24
CA ILE A 187 6.02 -7.39 2.66
C ILE A 187 5.23 -8.61 2.20
N ALA A 188 4.37 -9.14 3.08
CA ALA A 188 3.68 -10.41 2.86
C ALA A 188 2.80 -10.38 1.61
N VAL A 189 2.02 -9.32 1.42
CA VAL A 189 1.09 -9.24 0.27
C VAL A 189 1.85 -9.14 -1.05
N PRO A 190 2.84 -8.24 -1.25
CA PRO A 190 3.63 -8.20 -2.48
C PRO A 190 4.37 -9.52 -2.77
N VAL A 191 4.98 -10.12 -1.76
CA VAL A 191 5.71 -11.39 -1.94
C VAL A 191 4.77 -12.51 -2.33
N VAL A 192 3.64 -12.66 -1.63
CA VAL A 192 2.63 -13.68 -1.97
C VAL A 192 2.09 -13.45 -3.38
N ALA A 193 1.85 -12.20 -3.78
CA ALA A 193 1.42 -11.87 -5.14
C ALA A 193 2.40 -12.36 -6.21
N VAL A 194 3.70 -12.16 -6.00
CA VAL A 194 4.75 -12.68 -6.89
C VAL A 194 4.70 -14.21 -6.94
N LEU A 195 4.57 -14.87 -5.80
CA LEU A 195 4.56 -16.34 -5.71
C LEU A 195 3.33 -16.97 -6.38
N ILE A 196 2.16 -16.34 -6.28
CA ILE A 196 0.94 -16.88 -6.87
C ILE A 196 0.74 -16.50 -8.32
N LYS A 197 1.47 -15.50 -8.84
CA LYS A 197 1.38 -15.04 -10.23
C LYS A 197 1.32 -16.19 -11.26
N PRO A 198 2.17 -17.24 -11.20
CA PRO A 198 2.12 -18.34 -12.17
C PRO A 198 0.82 -19.15 -12.18
N LEU A 199 0.07 -19.14 -11.08
CA LEU A 199 -1.22 -19.86 -10.97
C LEU A 199 -2.36 -19.14 -11.71
N PHE A 200 -2.16 -17.87 -12.05
CA PHE A 200 -3.19 -16.99 -12.62
C PHE A 200 -2.85 -16.51 -14.03
N MET A 201 -1.67 -16.83 -14.57
CA MET A 201 -1.24 -16.40 -15.91
C MET A 201 -1.03 -17.59 -16.86
N LEU A 202 -1.86 -18.63 -16.70
CA LEU A 202 -1.96 -19.77 -17.62
C LEU A 202 -2.90 -19.47 -18.78
#